data_AF-A0A2V6GG89-F1
#
_entry.id   AF-A0A2V6GG89-F1
#
_cell.length_a   1.000
_cell.length_b   1.000
_cell.length_c   1.000
_cell.angle_alpha   90.00
_cell.angle_beta   90.00
_cell.angle_gamma   90.00
#
_symmetry.space_group_name_H-M   'P 1'
#
loop_
_entity.id
_entity.type
_entity.pdbx_description
1 polymer ?
#
loop_
_entity_poly.entity_id
_entity_poly.type
_entity_poly.pdbx_seq_one_letter_code
_entity_poly.pdbx_strand_id
1 'polypeptide(L)' 'RLGIEEPTLVTLLHRLENGGWVTRRNSPYDRRCKMVHLGRRAQRVIAQINAVASELRHELLADIPA' A
#
# COMPACT_ATOMS: atom_id res chain seq x y z
N ARG A 1 6.99 -4.24 -7.44
CA ARG A 1 6.29 -3.32 -8.38
C ARG A 1 4.80 -3.65 -8.30
N LEU A 2 3.91 -2.64 -8.32
CA LEU A 2 2.47 -2.84 -8.07
C LEU A 2 1.68 -3.41 -9.28
N GLY A 3 2.31 -3.57 -10.46
CA GLY A 3 1.62 -4.08 -11.66
C GLY A 3 0.56 -3.14 -12.23
N ILE A 4 0.62 -1.84 -11.89
CA ILE A 4 -0.35 -0.81 -12.26
C ILE A 4 0.39 0.32 -13.00
N GLU A 5 -0.22 0.81 -14.08
CA GLU A 5 0.28 1.95 -14.87
C GLU A 5 0.33 3.26 -14.06
N GLU A 6 1.26 4.14 -14.41
CA GLU A 6 1.52 5.39 -13.68
C GLU A 6 0.30 6.33 -13.58
N PRO A 7 -0.51 6.56 -14.63
CA PRO A 7 -1.72 7.39 -14.52
C PRO A 7 -2.76 6.80 -13.54
N THR A 8 -2.87 5.48 -13.51
CA THR A 8 -3.79 4.74 -12.62
C THR A 8 -3.30 4.83 -11.18
N LEU A 9 -1.98 4.74 -10.96
CA LEU A 9 -1.38 4.89 -9.64
C LEU A 9 -1.65 6.27 -9.03
N VAL A 10 -1.52 7.36 -9.82
CA VAL A 10 -1.80 8.72 -9.35
C VAL A 10 -3.24 8.85 -8.86
N THR A 11 -4.20 8.32 -9.63
CA THR A 11 -5.62 8.33 -9.28
C THR A 11 -5.90 7.51 -8.02
N LEU A 12 -5.30 6.33 -7.88
CA LEU A 12 -5.42 5.49 -6.69
C LEU A 12 -4.88 6.20 -5.45
N LEU A 13 -3.67 6.79 -5.54
CA LEU A 13 -3.05 7.52 -4.43
C LEU A 13 -3.89 8.71 -3.99
N HIS A 14 -4.51 9.44 -4.93
CA HIS A 14 -5.41 10.54 -4.61
C HIS A 14 -6.65 10.05 -3.82
N ARG A 15 -7.28 8.94 -4.24
CA ARG A 15 -8.42 8.35 -3.52
C ARG A 15 -8.04 7.88 -2.12
N LEU A 16 -6.88 7.23 -1.98
CA LEU A 16 -6.38 6.77 -0.68
C LEU A 16 -6.05 7.94 0.25
N GLU A 17 -5.48 9.02 -0.27
CA GLU A 17 -5.17 10.22 0.51
C GLU A 17 -6.46 10.93 0.97
N ASN A 18 -7.44 11.11 0.08
CA ASN A 18 -8.73 11.69 0.43
C ASN A 18 -9.50 10.86 1.48
N GLY A 19 -9.31 9.54 1.47
CA GLY A 19 -9.86 8.64 2.49
C GLY A 19 -9.06 8.59 3.80
N GLY A 20 -7.96 9.32 3.92
CA GLY A 20 -7.07 9.31 5.09
C GLY A 20 -6.29 7.99 5.27
N TRP A 21 -6.24 7.15 4.23
CA TRP A 21 -5.52 5.88 4.23
C TRP A 21 -4.03 6.05 4.00
N VAL A 22 -3.63 7.06 3.23
CA VAL A 22 -2.23 7.45 3.02
C VAL A 22 -2.04 8.95 3.19
N THR A 23 -0.79 9.39 3.32
CA THR A 23 -0.38 10.80 3.21
C THR A 23 0.83 10.91 2.30
N ARG A 24 0.87 11.95 1.45
CA ARG A 24 2.02 12.23 0.57
C ARG A 24 2.82 13.42 1.09
N ARG A 25 4.12 13.21 1.35
CA ARG A 25 5.04 14.24 1.85
C ARG A 25 6.20 14.43 0.89
N ASN A 26 6.76 15.63 0.82
CA ASN A 26 8.01 15.83 0.07
C ASN A 26 9.11 14.96 0.70
N SER A 27 9.95 14.36 -0.14
CA SER A 27 11.17 13.73 0.35
C SER A 27 12.07 14.80 0.97
N PRO A 28 12.71 14.53 2.13
CA PRO A 28 13.69 15.43 2.72
C PRO A 28 14.97 15.54 1.84
N TYR A 29 15.18 14.60 0.91
CA TYR A 29 16.36 14.55 0.05
C TYR A 29 16.14 15.17 -1.35
N ASP A 30 14.89 15.20 -1.84
CA ASP A 30 14.51 15.90 -3.08
C ASP A 30 13.03 16.29 -3.04
N ARG A 31 12.74 17.60 -3.03
CA ARG A 31 11.38 18.14 -2.98
C ARG A 31 10.52 17.82 -4.21
N ARG A 32 11.13 17.41 -5.33
CA ARG A 32 10.40 16.95 -6.53
C ARG A 32 9.79 15.56 -6.31
N CYS A 33 10.34 14.79 -5.38
CA CYS A 33 9.86 13.46 -5.03
C CYS A 33 8.83 13.53 -3.89
N LYS A 34 7.77 12.72 -3.99
CA LYS A 34 6.79 12.52 -2.93
C LYS A 34 6.95 11.12 -2.33
N MET A 35 7.01 11.05 -1.00
CA MET A 35 6.96 9.80 -0.24
C MET A 35 5.52 9.52 0.19
N VAL A 36 5.06 8.29 -0.04
CA VAL A 36 3.75 7.80 0.41
C VAL A 36 3.91 7.13 1.76
N HIS A 37 3.17 7.60 2.76
CA HIS A 37 3.16 7.03 4.11
C HIS A 37 1.75 6.55 4.45
N LEU A 38 1.64 5.52 5.29
CA LEU A 38 0.35 5.11 5.85
C LEU A 38 -0.26 6.24 6.67
N GLY A 39 -1.52 6.54 6.40
CA GLY A 39 -2.33 7.46 7.18
C GLY A 39 -2.74 6.83 8.51
N ARG A 40 -3.14 7.67 9.48
CA ARG A 40 -3.56 7.21 10.82
C ARG A 40 -4.72 6.21 10.76
N ARG A 41 -5.58 6.31 9.74
CA ARG A 41 -6.68 5.37 9.52
C ARG A 41 -6.15 3.98 9.16
N ALA A 42 -5.17 3.90 8.27
CA ALA A 42 -4.59 2.63 7.84
C ALA A 42 -3.83 1.92 8.96
N GLN A 43 -3.15 2.67 9.84
CA GLN A 43 -2.41 2.10 10.98
C GLN A 43 -3.27 1.19 11.87
N ARG A 44 -4.58 1.43 11.96
CA ARG A 44 -5.51 0.62 12.76
C ARG A 44 -5.83 -0.75 12.17
N VAL A 45 -5.63 -0.96 10.87
CA VAL A 45 -6.10 -2.15 10.16
C VAL A 45 -5.03 -2.85 9.32
N ILE A 46 -3.90 -2.19 9.06
CA ILE A 46 -2.87 -2.71 8.15
C ILE A 46 -2.29 -4.05 8.61
N ALA A 47 -2.15 -4.25 9.93
CA ALA A 47 -1.68 -5.51 10.50
C ALA A 47 -2.66 -6.65 10.21
N GLN A 48 -3.96 -6.41 10.37
CA GLN A 48 -5.00 -7.39 10.08
C GLN A 48 -5.05 -7.72 8.58
N ILE A 49 -4.98 -6.72 7.70
CA ILE A 49 -4.94 -6.91 6.25
C ILE A 49 -3.76 -7.81 5.87
N ASN A 50 -2.57 -7.52 6.40
CA ASN A 50 -1.37 -8.30 6.12
C ASN A 50 -1.47 -9.74 6.65
N ALA A 51 -2.08 -9.93 7.83
CA ALA A 51 -2.28 -11.26 8.41
C ALA A 51 -3.18 -12.12 7.52
N VAL A 52 -4.37 -11.61 7.16
CA VAL A 52 -5.32 -12.32 6.29
C VAL A 52 -4.72 -12.59 4.91
N ALA A 53 -4.00 -11.63 4.33
CA ALA A 53 -3.33 -11.82 3.05
C ALA A 53 -2.19 -12.86 3.12
N SER A 54 -1.55 -13.01 4.28
CA SER A 54 -0.51 -14.00 4.51
C SER A 54 -1.09 -15.40 4.70
N GLU A 55 -2.16 -15.52 5.48
CA GLU A 55 -2.91 -16.76 5.69
C GLU A 55 -3.43 -17.29 4.36
N LEU A 56 -4.14 -16.48 3.58
CA LEU A 56 -4.63 -16.86 2.26
C LEU A 56 -3.50 -17.32 1.33
N ARG A 57 -2.35 -16.62 1.35
CA ARG A 57 -1.20 -17.02 0.52
C ARG A 57 -0.63 -18.36 0.97
N HIS A 58 -0.59 -18.61 2.28
CA HIS A 58 -0.13 -19.88 2.82
C HIS A 58 -1.06 -21.02 2.41
N GLU A 59 -2.37 -20.84 2.56
CA GLU A 59 -3.38 -21.82 2.15
C GLU A 59 -3.29 -22.15 0.66
N LEU A 60 -3.21 -21.14 -0.21
CA LEU A 60 -3.17 -21.34 -1.66
C LEU A 60 -1.89 -22.00 -2.16
N LEU A 61 -0.79 -21.90 -1.41
CA LEU A 61 0.52 -22.44 -1.81
C LEU A 61 0.91 -23.69 -1.03
N ALA A 62 0.08 -24.16 -0.09
CA ALA A 62 0.42 -25.27 0.80
C ALA A 62 0.82 -26.55 0.06
N ASP A 63 0.24 -26.79 -1.12
CA ASP A 63 0.45 -27.99 -1.93
C ASP A 63 1.42 -27.78 -3.12
N ILE A 64 2.08 -26.61 -3.20
CA ILE A 64 3.06 -26.32 -4.25
C ILE A 64 4.48 -26.57 -3.70
N PRO A 65 5.24 -27.51 -4.26
CA PRO A 65 6.63 -27.75 -3.86
C PRO A 65 7.51 -26.51 -4.05
N ALA A 66 8.55 -26.39 -3.23
CA ALA A 66 9.51 -25.28 -3.25
C ALA A 66 10.35 -25.20 -4.54
#